data_AF-A0A1I5ILJ7-F1
#
_entry.id   AF-A0A1I5ILJ7-F1
#
_cell.length_a   1.000
_cell.length_b   1.000
_cell.length_c   1.000
_cell.angle_alpha   90.00
_cell.angle_beta   90.00
_cell.angle_gamma   90.00
#
_symmetry.space_group_name_H-M   'P 1'
#
loop_
_entity.id
_entity.type
_entity.pdbx_description
1 polymer ?
#
loop_
_entity_poly.entity_id
_entity_poly.type
_entity_poly.pdbx_seq_one_letter_code
_entity_poly.pdbx_strand_id
1 'polypeptide(L)'
;MPMPLLIREVSVGRAGRRPVRSRRRRGPSAGGIAGRVIAAAAVGLVVLSAPATELAAEVTAEVSASWAPFRNAGTADGPEPARVADAPPVAAAVPQPVVDTPVLALPVPRRLEVELPTPLVPRGRPLEVTPPPAECGGYGNPRQVPPGVVAGAGSATVSWQADGRAAVQGYRVTAVSQQLVTGEQPAPPQVTVGQRAGCGEVTATVAGLTRGVPYVFWLEEALLDDTTGVTEYVQVGWSSPVVVG
;
A
#
# COMPACT_ATOMS: atom_id res chain seq x y z
N MET A 1 -7.87 44.20 -54.91
CA MET A 1 -6.93 45.11 -54.24
C MET A 1 -5.83 44.28 -53.57
N PRO A 2 -4.67 44.08 -54.21
CA PRO A 2 -3.54 43.35 -53.63
C PRO A 2 -2.55 44.31 -52.95
N MET A 3 -2.17 44.01 -51.70
CA MET A 3 -1.12 44.72 -50.96
C MET A 3 0.26 44.06 -51.21
N PRO A 4 1.33 44.84 -51.44
CA PRO A 4 2.66 44.30 -51.65
C PRO A 4 3.45 44.05 -50.36
N LEU A 5 4.19 42.94 -50.42
CA LEU A 5 5.37 42.52 -49.67
C LEU A 5 6.24 43.64 -49.05
N LEU A 6 6.67 43.42 -47.81
CA LEU A 6 7.80 44.11 -47.20
C LEU A 6 8.82 43.06 -46.72
N ILE A 7 9.88 42.92 -47.52
CA ILE A 7 11.11 42.18 -47.25
C ILE A 7 11.94 43.02 -46.24
N ARG A 8 12.42 42.39 -45.17
CA ARG A 8 13.46 42.97 -44.31
C ARG A 8 14.59 41.96 -44.16
N GLU A 9 15.64 42.15 -44.96
CA GLU A 9 16.97 41.64 -44.67
C GLU A 9 17.66 42.56 -43.66
N VAL A 10 18.30 42.00 -42.64
CA VAL A 10 19.36 42.68 -41.89
C VAL A 10 20.49 41.68 -41.58
N SER A 11 21.53 41.80 -42.41
CA SER A 11 22.96 41.88 -42.12
C SER A 11 23.62 40.99 -41.05
N VAL A 12 24.56 40.21 -41.58
CA VAL A 12 25.73 39.58 -40.99
C VAL A 12 26.62 40.58 -40.23
N GLY A 13 26.99 40.24 -38.99
CA GLY A 13 28.03 40.89 -38.20
C GLY A 13 29.09 39.88 -37.75
N ARG A 14 30.34 40.14 -38.13
CA ARG A 14 31.52 39.25 -38.10
C ARG A 14 32.36 39.48 -36.83
N ALA A 15 32.88 38.39 -36.27
CA ALA A 15 34.16 38.20 -35.55
C ALA A 15 34.58 39.12 -34.39
N GLY A 16 35.03 38.50 -33.28
CA GLY A 16 36.03 39.14 -32.41
C GLY A 16 36.32 38.53 -31.04
N ARG A 17 37.41 37.75 -30.98
CA ARG A 17 38.45 37.69 -29.90
C ARG A 17 38.13 37.02 -28.54
N ARG A 18 38.93 35.96 -28.27
CA ARG A 18 39.31 35.37 -26.96
C ARG A 18 40.17 36.36 -26.10
N PRO A 19 40.78 35.93 -24.98
CA PRO A 19 40.24 35.68 -23.63
C PRO A 19 40.89 36.62 -22.58
N VAL A 20 40.27 36.84 -21.42
CA VAL A 20 40.92 37.53 -20.30
C VAL A 20 40.97 36.62 -19.08
N ARG A 21 42.19 36.12 -18.80
CA ARG A 21 42.60 35.66 -17.47
C ARG A 21 42.74 36.89 -16.57
N SER A 22 42.02 36.94 -15.45
CA SER A 22 42.43 37.76 -14.31
C SER A 22 42.47 36.89 -13.05
N ARG A 23 43.70 36.61 -12.65
CA ARG A 23 44.08 36.01 -11.37
C ARG A 23 44.21 37.18 -10.40
N ARG A 24 43.35 37.31 -9.40
CA ARG A 24 43.62 38.21 -8.25
C ARG A 24 43.67 37.41 -6.95
N ARG A 25 44.88 37.46 -6.38
CA ARG A 25 45.30 36.97 -5.07
C ARG A 25 44.84 37.91 -3.96
N ARG A 26 44.72 37.33 -2.75
CA ARG A 26 44.84 37.94 -1.40
C ARG A 26 43.75 38.96 -1.02
N GLY A 27 43.17 38.92 0.18
CA GLY A 27 43.57 38.24 1.40
C GLY A 27 42.45 38.24 2.46
N PRO A 28 42.77 37.78 3.67
CA PRO A 28 41.80 37.49 4.73
C PRO A 28 41.47 38.76 5.53
N SER A 29 40.18 39.04 5.71
CA SER A 29 39.71 40.02 6.69
C SER A 29 39.25 39.29 7.95
N ALA A 30 40.07 39.43 8.99
CA ALA A 30 39.72 39.17 10.38
C ALA A 30 38.88 40.33 10.94
N GLY A 31 38.05 40.01 11.94
CA GLY A 31 37.29 40.95 12.77
C GLY A 31 35.83 41.04 12.34
N GLY A 32 34.84 40.75 13.18
CA GLY A 32 34.82 40.43 14.60
C GLY A 32 33.38 40.63 15.11
N ILE A 33 33.18 40.21 16.35
CA ILE A 33 32.08 40.62 17.25
C ILE A 33 30.79 39.80 17.16
N ALA A 34 30.77 38.80 18.05
CA ALA A 34 29.75 38.57 19.07
C ALA A 34 28.28 38.40 18.64
N GLY A 35 27.89 37.13 18.48
CA GLY A 35 26.55 36.65 18.81
C GLY A 35 26.68 35.48 19.79
N ARG A 36 26.50 35.76 21.09
CA ARG A 36 26.37 34.73 22.12
C ARG A 36 24.91 34.26 22.19
N VAL A 37 24.75 33.05 22.74
CA VAL A 37 23.57 32.43 23.38
C VAL A 37 22.50 31.88 22.40
N ILE A 38 21.95 30.65 22.49
CA ILE A 38 21.81 29.66 23.58
C ILE A 38 21.91 28.24 22.98
N ALA A 39 22.77 27.39 23.56
CA ALA A 39 22.68 25.95 23.44
C ALA A 39 21.62 25.44 24.43
N ALA A 40 20.56 24.82 23.93
CA ALA A 40 19.61 24.09 24.76
C ALA A 40 20.04 22.61 24.80
N ALA A 41 20.82 22.26 25.83
CA ALA A 41 20.99 20.88 26.24
C ALA A 41 19.81 20.51 27.15
N ALA A 42 18.88 19.71 26.66
CA ALA A 42 17.88 19.06 27.49
C ALA A 42 18.43 17.69 27.91
N VAL A 43 19.02 17.65 29.11
CA VAL A 43 19.24 16.44 29.88
C VAL A 43 17.93 16.15 30.62
N GLY A 44 17.29 15.03 30.29
CA GLY A 44 16.08 14.53 30.96
C GLY A 44 16.32 13.12 31.48
N LEU A 45 16.21 13.00 32.80
CA LEU A 45 16.45 11.85 33.68
C LEU A 45 15.83 10.50 33.28
N VAL A 46 16.55 9.44 33.67
CA VAL A 46 16.16 8.03 33.71
C VAL A 46 15.46 7.70 35.05
N VAL A 47 14.73 6.56 35.07
CA VAL A 47 14.21 5.75 36.20
C VAL A 47 12.74 6.07 36.53
N LEU A 48 11.75 5.17 36.38
CA LEU A 48 11.59 3.89 37.08
C LEU A 48 10.96 2.78 36.22
N SER A 49 11.53 1.59 36.36
CA SER A 49 10.95 0.27 36.05
C SER A 49 9.85 -0.12 37.04
N ALA A 50 8.70 -0.57 36.54
CA ALA A 50 7.81 -1.50 37.23
C ALA A 50 7.31 -2.55 36.20
N PRO A 51 7.21 -3.83 36.57
CA PRO A 51 6.78 -4.88 35.65
C PRO A 51 5.25 -4.81 35.48
N ALA A 52 4.78 -4.44 34.30
CA ALA A 52 3.38 -4.61 33.92
C ALA A 52 3.13 -6.07 33.52
N THR A 53 3.24 -7.00 34.48
CA THR A 53 2.92 -8.42 34.26
C THR A 53 1.63 -8.87 34.93
N GLU A 54 0.87 -7.98 35.59
CA GLU A 54 -0.32 -8.40 36.36
C GLU A 54 -1.68 -7.92 35.85
N LEU A 55 -1.75 -7.06 34.82
CA LEU A 55 -3.04 -6.63 34.25
C LEU A 55 -3.44 -7.33 32.94
N ALA A 56 -2.61 -8.25 32.43
CA ALA A 56 -2.91 -9.03 31.23
C ALA A 56 -3.57 -10.39 31.55
N ALA A 57 -3.58 -10.84 32.81
CA ALA A 57 -4.10 -12.16 33.18
C ALA A 57 -5.63 -12.22 33.26
N GLU A 58 -6.31 -11.11 33.57
CA GLU A 58 -7.76 -11.11 33.80
C GLU A 58 -8.57 -10.97 32.50
N VAL A 59 -8.04 -10.29 31.48
CA VAL A 59 -8.73 -10.12 30.18
C VAL A 59 -8.63 -11.36 29.28
N THR A 60 -7.62 -12.22 29.46
CA THR A 60 -7.47 -13.48 28.71
C THR A 60 -8.36 -14.62 29.21
N ALA A 61 -8.95 -14.52 30.39
CA ALA A 61 -9.80 -15.59 30.94
C ALA A 61 -11.21 -15.60 30.32
N GLU A 62 -11.78 -14.45 29.97
CA GLU A 62 -13.16 -14.40 29.44
C GLU A 62 -13.24 -14.67 27.92
N VAL A 63 -12.20 -14.34 27.15
CA VAL A 63 -12.21 -14.56 25.69
C VAL A 63 -11.87 -16.03 25.33
N SER A 64 -11.23 -16.77 26.25
CA SER A 64 -10.81 -18.17 26.03
C SER A 64 -11.93 -19.21 26.18
N ALA A 65 -13.15 -18.82 26.58
CA ALA A 65 -14.24 -19.77 26.80
C ALA A 65 -15.04 -20.11 25.53
N SER A 66 -14.86 -19.41 24.40
CA SER A 66 -15.74 -19.64 23.25
C SER A 66 -15.22 -20.67 22.23
N TRP A 67 -13.92 -20.90 22.09
CA TRP A 67 -13.39 -21.73 21.00
C TRP A 67 -12.50 -22.86 21.54
N ALA A 68 -13.13 -24.00 21.84
CA ALA A 68 -12.42 -25.26 22.05
C ALA A 68 -12.01 -25.84 20.68
N PRO A 69 -10.71 -26.04 20.38
CA PRO A 69 -10.28 -26.72 19.17
C PRO A 69 -10.31 -28.24 19.35
N PHE A 70 -10.65 -28.93 18.26
CA PHE A 70 -10.52 -30.38 18.08
C PHE A 70 -9.12 -30.84 18.52
N ARG A 71 -9.04 -31.54 19.65
CA ARG A 71 -7.83 -32.24 20.06
C ARG A 71 -7.77 -33.61 19.39
N ASN A 72 -6.55 -33.92 18.93
CA ASN A 72 -5.99 -35.24 18.60
C ASN A 72 -6.18 -35.72 17.15
N ALA A 73 -5.26 -35.31 16.27
CA ALA A 73 -4.77 -36.19 15.21
C ALA A 73 -3.33 -36.56 15.55
N GLY A 74 -3.18 -37.70 16.24
CA GLY A 74 -1.89 -38.33 16.49
C GLY A 74 -1.32 -38.94 15.21
N THR A 75 0.00 -39.06 15.19
CA THR A 75 0.79 -39.88 14.26
C THR A 75 0.30 -41.32 14.26
N ALA A 76 -0.08 -41.85 13.09
CA ALA A 76 -0.28 -43.28 12.89
C ALA A 76 -0.10 -43.66 11.42
N ASP A 77 0.45 -44.85 11.23
CA ASP A 77 0.62 -45.59 9.99
C ASP A 77 -0.63 -45.64 9.11
N GLY A 78 -0.42 -45.96 7.83
CA GLY A 78 -1.42 -45.89 6.76
C GLY A 78 -2.72 -46.67 7.02
N PRO A 79 -3.81 -46.33 6.31
CA PRO A 79 -5.14 -46.84 6.60
C PRO A 79 -5.26 -48.34 6.30
N GLU A 80 -5.51 -49.13 7.34
CA GLU A 80 -6.06 -50.48 7.25
C GLU A 80 -7.52 -50.43 6.76
N PRO A 81 -7.95 -51.29 5.82
CA PRO A 81 -9.34 -51.33 5.39
C PRO A 81 -10.26 -51.81 6.53
N ALA A 82 -11.25 -51.00 6.89
CA ALA A 82 -12.22 -51.30 7.93
C ALA A 82 -13.06 -52.54 7.59
N ARG A 83 -13.24 -53.44 8.56
CA ARG A 83 -14.18 -54.57 8.46
C ARG A 83 -15.62 -54.08 8.64
N VAL A 84 -16.50 -54.52 7.76
CA VAL A 84 -17.95 -54.32 7.85
C VAL A 84 -18.49 -55.14 9.02
N ALA A 85 -19.10 -54.49 10.01
CA ALA A 85 -19.84 -55.14 11.07
C ALA A 85 -21.29 -55.42 10.62
N ASP A 86 -21.82 -56.59 10.97
CA ASP A 86 -23.20 -56.98 10.67
C ASP A 86 -24.23 -56.06 11.34
N ALA A 87 -25.36 -55.87 10.65
CA ALA A 87 -26.44 -54.99 11.06
C ALA A 87 -27.17 -55.51 12.33
N PRO A 88 -27.51 -54.63 13.29
CA PRO A 88 -28.31 -55.02 14.46
C PRO A 88 -29.78 -55.29 14.08
N PRO A 89 -30.48 -56.16 14.85
CA PRO A 89 -31.88 -56.50 14.57
C PRO A 89 -32.83 -55.33 14.85
N VAL A 90 -33.90 -55.28 14.05
CA VAL A 90 -34.94 -54.24 14.04
C VAL A 90 -35.73 -54.25 15.35
N ALA A 91 -35.70 -53.15 16.09
CA ALA A 91 -36.54 -52.93 17.27
C ALA A 91 -37.96 -52.50 16.88
N ALA A 92 -38.94 -52.91 17.70
CA ALA A 92 -40.37 -52.79 17.48
C ALA A 92 -40.91 -51.35 17.42
N ALA A 93 -42.07 -51.22 16.76
CA ALA A 93 -42.76 -49.99 16.41
C ALA A 93 -43.08 -49.06 17.60
N VAL A 94 -42.74 -47.77 17.43
CA VAL A 94 -43.13 -46.66 18.31
C VAL A 94 -44.46 -46.08 17.80
N PRO A 95 -45.49 -45.85 18.65
CA PRO A 95 -46.72 -45.21 18.21
C PRO A 95 -46.47 -43.73 17.87
N GLN A 96 -46.97 -43.29 16.72
CA GLN A 96 -46.82 -41.91 16.27
C GLN A 96 -47.80 -40.97 17.00
N PRO A 97 -47.36 -39.79 17.47
CA PRO A 97 -48.27 -38.80 18.01
C PRO A 97 -49.12 -38.21 16.88
N VAL A 98 -50.45 -38.26 17.05
CA VAL A 98 -51.39 -37.53 16.19
C VAL A 98 -51.29 -36.06 16.57
N VAL A 99 -50.72 -35.26 15.67
CA VAL A 99 -50.71 -33.79 15.78
C VAL A 99 -51.70 -33.25 14.75
N ASP A 100 -52.87 -32.81 15.23
CA ASP A 100 -53.82 -32.04 14.42
C ASP A 100 -53.19 -30.70 14.06
N THR A 101 -52.62 -30.61 12.87
CA THR A 101 -52.03 -29.37 12.36
C THR A 101 -53.13 -28.59 11.67
N PRO A 102 -53.48 -27.36 12.10
CA PRO A 102 -54.39 -26.53 11.34
C PRO A 102 -53.75 -26.23 9.99
N VAL A 103 -54.43 -26.57 8.90
CA VAL A 103 -54.00 -26.25 7.53
C VAL A 103 -53.89 -24.73 7.42
N LEU A 104 -52.67 -24.21 7.51
CA LEU A 104 -52.40 -22.83 7.12
C LEU A 104 -52.75 -22.72 5.63
N ALA A 105 -53.81 -21.98 5.32
CA ALA A 105 -54.12 -21.62 3.94
C ALA A 105 -52.94 -20.80 3.40
N LEU A 106 -52.08 -21.46 2.62
CA LEU A 106 -51.01 -20.78 1.91
C LEU A 106 -51.64 -19.79 0.93
N PRO A 107 -51.32 -18.49 1.00
CA PRO A 107 -51.86 -17.52 0.06
C PRO A 107 -51.47 -17.92 -1.36
N VAL A 108 -52.46 -18.09 -2.22
CA VAL A 108 -52.25 -18.42 -3.64
C VAL A 108 -51.42 -17.30 -4.28
N PRO A 109 -50.29 -17.59 -4.94
CA PRO A 109 -49.48 -16.57 -5.60
C PRO A 109 -50.32 -15.87 -6.68
N ARG A 110 -50.63 -14.59 -6.46
CA ARG A 110 -51.18 -13.76 -7.53
C ARG A 110 -50.02 -13.28 -8.39
N ARG A 111 -50.13 -13.45 -9.71
CA ARG A 111 -49.16 -12.84 -10.63
C ARG A 111 -49.32 -11.34 -10.53
N LEU A 112 -48.33 -10.65 -9.97
CA LEU A 112 -48.23 -9.20 -10.11
C LEU A 112 -47.76 -8.93 -11.55
N GLU A 113 -48.63 -8.36 -12.37
CA GLU A 113 -48.21 -7.74 -13.63
C GLU A 113 -47.53 -6.42 -13.29
N VAL A 114 -46.23 -6.49 -12.97
CA VAL A 114 -45.39 -5.30 -12.90
C VAL A 114 -44.95 -4.98 -14.32
N GLU A 115 -45.61 -4.01 -14.93
CA GLU A 115 -45.12 -3.43 -16.18
C GLU A 115 -43.91 -2.54 -15.85
N LEU A 116 -42.71 -3.12 -15.96
CA LEU A 116 -41.47 -2.36 -15.81
C LEU A 116 -41.22 -1.59 -17.11
N PRO A 117 -41.20 -0.24 -17.07
CA PRO A 117 -40.90 0.55 -18.25
C PRO A 117 -39.51 0.17 -18.76
N THR A 118 -39.45 -0.29 -20.00
CA THR A 118 -38.19 -0.54 -20.68
C THR A 118 -37.59 0.78 -21.14
N PRO A 119 -36.26 0.99 -21.03
CA PRO A 119 -35.28 0.17 -20.35
C PRO A 119 -34.81 0.78 -19.01
N LEU A 120 -34.71 -0.06 -17.97
CA LEU A 120 -34.14 0.23 -16.64
C LEU A 120 -32.61 0.41 -16.62
N VAL A 121 -31.97 0.67 -17.76
CA VAL A 121 -30.54 0.96 -17.73
C VAL A 121 -30.40 2.40 -17.24
N PRO A 122 -29.68 2.67 -16.15
CA PRO A 122 -29.12 4.01 -15.97
C PRO A 122 -28.44 4.33 -17.29
N ARG A 123 -28.79 5.44 -17.95
CA ARG A 123 -28.04 5.86 -19.15
C ARG A 123 -26.60 6.04 -18.69
N GLY A 124 -25.79 5.01 -18.92
CA GLY A 124 -24.41 4.99 -18.49
C GLY A 124 -23.78 6.22 -19.10
N ARG A 125 -23.20 7.10 -18.26
CA ARG A 125 -22.21 8.02 -18.80
C ARG A 125 -21.20 7.14 -19.54
N PRO A 126 -20.83 7.49 -20.78
CA PRO A 126 -19.76 6.78 -21.46
C PRO A 126 -18.58 6.68 -20.49
N LEU A 127 -18.06 5.47 -20.28
CA LEU A 127 -16.82 5.34 -19.54
C LEU A 127 -15.78 6.19 -20.25
N GLU A 128 -15.13 7.06 -19.50
CA GLU A 128 -14.01 7.83 -20.02
C GLU A 128 -12.85 6.84 -20.23
N VAL A 129 -12.74 6.38 -21.48
CA VAL A 129 -11.73 5.40 -21.90
C VAL A 129 -10.43 6.06 -22.32
N THR A 130 -10.42 7.39 -22.42
CA THR A 130 -9.21 8.15 -22.73
C THR A 130 -8.36 8.23 -21.46
N PRO A 131 -7.19 7.58 -21.42
CA PRO A 131 -6.27 7.74 -20.31
C PRO A 131 -5.95 9.23 -20.14
N PRO A 132 -5.93 9.76 -18.91
CA PRO A 132 -5.28 11.04 -18.66
C PRO A 132 -3.89 11.02 -19.30
N PRO A 133 -3.43 12.11 -19.92
CA PRO A 133 -2.10 12.16 -20.49
C PRO A 133 -1.08 11.79 -19.41
N ALA A 134 -0.12 10.92 -19.74
CA ALA A 134 0.91 10.54 -18.79
C ALA A 134 1.77 11.77 -18.48
N GLU A 135 1.52 12.41 -17.33
CA GLU A 135 2.23 13.63 -16.95
C GLU A 135 3.72 13.36 -16.72
N CYS A 136 4.05 12.18 -16.17
CA CYS A 136 5.42 11.71 -15.98
C CYS A 136 5.52 10.18 -16.19
N GLY A 137 6.68 9.71 -16.67
CA GLY A 137 7.07 8.30 -16.65
C GLY A 137 6.43 7.37 -17.69
N GLY A 138 5.41 7.82 -18.44
CA GLY A 138 4.83 7.04 -19.53
C GLY A 138 4.16 5.72 -19.10
N TYR A 139 3.82 5.59 -17.81
CA TYR A 139 3.19 4.38 -17.29
C TYR A 139 1.80 4.20 -17.89
N GLY A 140 1.55 3.02 -18.48
CA GLY A 140 0.28 2.68 -19.12
C GLY A 140 -0.86 2.49 -18.12
N ASN A 141 -2.06 2.14 -18.61
CA ASN A 141 -3.19 1.72 -17.78
C ASN A 141 -3.39 0.20 -17.91
N PRO A 142 -3.46 -0.58 -16.81
CA PRO A 142 -3.29 -0.17 -15.41
C PRO A 142 -1.86 0.32 -15.11
N ARG A 143 -1.76 1.32 -14.24
CA ARG A 143 -0.48 1.97 -13.90
C ARG A 143 0.43 1.01 -13.16
N GLN A 144 1.63 0.81 -13.70
CA GLN A 144 2.68 0.02 -13.09
C GLN A 144 4.02 0.76 -13.11
N VAL A 145 4.51 1.14 -11.94
CA VAL A 145 5.76 1.85 -11.69
C VAL A 145 6.75 0.86 -11.07
N PRO A 146 7.63 0.21 -11.85
CA PRO A 146 8.61 -0.71 -11.28
C PRO A 146 9.66 0.09 -10.49
N PRO A 147 9.75 -0.06 -9.16
CA PRO A 147 10.73 0.65 -8.38
C PRO A 147 12.13 0.01 -8.55
N GLY A 148 13.15 0.84 -8.67
CA GLY A 148 14.55 0.44 -8.50
C GLY A 148 14.84 0.20 -7.02
N VAL A 149 15.60 -0.84 -6.70
CA VAL A 149 15.95 -1.18 -5.31
C VAL A 149 17.43 -1.47 -5.20
N VAL A 150 18.11 -0.81 -4.27
CA VAL A 150 19.50 -1.06 -3.91
C VAL A 150 19.56 -1.50 -2.45
N ALA A 151 19.98 -2.74 -2.21
CA ALA A 151 20.12 -3.29 -0.87
C ALA A 151 21.33 -2.66 -0.14
N GLY A 152 21.14 -2.38 1.15
CA GLY A 152 22.18 -1.96 2.09
C GLY A 152 22.20 -2.86 3.33
N ALA A 153 23.07 -2.55 4.28
CA ALA A 153 23.19 -3.33 5.52
C ALA A 153 21.96 -3.12 6.42
N GLY A 154 21.05 -4.09 6.48
CA GLY A 154 19.79 -4.00 7.22
C GLY A 154 18.83 -2.90 6.73
N SER A 155 18.97 -2.48 5.46
CA SER A 155 18.16 -1.44 4.83
C SER A 155 18.08 -1.64 3.32
N ALA A 156 17.18 -0.92 2.66
CA ALA A 156 17.15 -0.82 1.22
C ALA A 156 16.75 0.59 0.79
N THR A 157 17.41 1.09 -0.24
CA THR A 157 17.06 2.35 -0.90
C THR A 157 16.23 2.04 -2.14
N VAL A 158 15.03 2.59 -2.20
CA VAL A 158 14.04 2.39 -3.25
C VAL A 158 13.91 3.69 -4.03
N SER A 159 13.99 3.63 -5.37
CA SER A 159 13.82 4.80 -6.25
C SER A 159 12.78 4.56 -7.35
N TRP A 160 12.07 5.62 -7.72
CA TRP A 160 11.07 5.60 -8.78
C TRP A 160 10.90 7.00 -9.36
N GLN A 161 10.25 7.12 -10.52
CA GLN A 161 9.88 8.43 -11.05
C GLN A 161 8.58 8.91 -10.41
N ALA A 162 8.57 10.16 -9.92
CA ALA A 162 7.36 10.80 -9.43
C ALA A 162 6.29 10.85 -10.51
N ASP A 163 5.05 10.70 -10.08
CA ASP A 163 3.87 11.09 -10.83
C ASP A 163 3.71 12.61 -10.78
N GLY A 164 3.25 13.24 -11.88
CA GLY A 164 3.05 14.69 -11.94
C GLY A 164 1.68 15.16 -11.45
N ARG A 165 0.71 14.24 -11.31
CA ARG A 165 -0.69 14.55 -11.07
C ARG A 165 -0.88 15.25 -9.74
N ALA A 166 -1.70 16.30 -9.76
CA ALA A 166 -2.05 17.06 -8.57
C ALA A 166 -2.78 16.24 -7.49
N ALA A 167 -3.43 15.13 -7.87
CA ALA A 167 -4.10 14.24 -6.93
C ALA A 167 -3.13 13.45 -6.04
N VAL A 168 -1.88 13.24 -6.49
CA VAL A 168 -0.86 12.48 -5.74
C VAL A 168 -0.21 13.38 -4.70
N GLN A 169 -0.43 13.09 -3.42
CA GLN A 169 0.11 13.82 -2.27
C GLN A 169 1.47 13.27 -1.80
N GLY A 170 1.77 12.03 -2.17
CA GLY A 170 3.04 11.38 -1.86
C GLY A 170 2.98 9.90 -2.12
N TYR A 171 3.86 9.16 -1.45
CA TYR A 171 4.04 7.73 -1.65
C TYR A 171 4.23 7.03 -0.33
N ARG A 172 3.88 5.74 -0.32
CA ARG A 172 4.26 4.80 0.71
C ARG A 172 5.04 3.65 0.08
N VAL A 173 6.14 3.29 0.74
CA VAL A 173 6.94 2.13 0.39
C VAL A 173 6.85 1.13 1.54
N THR A 174 6.44 -0.08 1.23
CA THR A 174 6.26 -1.16 2.21
C THR A 174 7.17 -2.34 1.86
N ALA A 175 8.02 -2.78 2.79
CA ALA A 175 8.95 -3.88 2.59
C ALA A 175 8.35 -5.19 3.10
N VAL A 176 7.81 -6.01 2.19
CA VAL A 176 7.16 -7.27 2.51
C VAL A 176 8.17 -8.41 2.53
N SER A 177 8.44 -8.94 3.72
CA SER A 177 9.29 -10.13 3.90
C SER A 177 8.71 -11.31 3.12
N GLN A 178 9.56 -12.02 2.37
CA GLN A 178 9.20 -13.28 1.72
C GLN A 178 9.55 -14.50 2.59
N GLN A 179 10.11 -14.28 3.78
CA GLN A 179 10.30 -15.31 4.77
C GLN A 179 9.02 -15.49 5.58
N LEU A 180 8.46 -16.70 5.53
CA LEU A 180 7.34 -17.11 6.37
C LEU A 180 7.84 -17.50 7.75
N VAL A 181 7.20 -16.97 8.79
CA VAL A 181 7.39 -17.43 10.17
C VAL A 181 6.19 -18.24 10.66
N THR A 182 6.37 -19.05 11.69
CA THR A 182 5.25 -19.72 12.37
C THR A 182 4.47 -18.73 13.21
N GLY A 183 3.14 -18.75 13.12
CA GLY A 183 2.27 -17.83 13.85
C GLY A 183 1.99 -16.54 13.08
N GLU A 184 1.77 -15.45 13.82
CA GLU A 184 1.50 -14.13 13.24
C GLU A 184 2.72 -13.61 12.47
N GLN A 185 2.51 -13.13 11.23
CA GLN A 185 3.58 -12.50 10.47
C GLN A 185 3.88 -11.11 11.06
N PRO A 186 5.16 -10.75 11.24
CA PRO A 186 5.52 -9.39 11.65
C PRO A 186 4.96 -8.36 10.67
N ALA A 187 4.50 -7.22 11.20
CA ALA A 187 4.06 -6.10 10.38
C ALA A 187 5.21 -5.63 9.45
N PRO A 188 4.96 -5.47 8.14
CA PRO A 188 5.96 -5.01 7.21
C PRO A 188 6.49 -3.61 7.57
N PRO A 189 7.82 -3.39 7.58
CA PRO A 189 8.39 -2.05 7.68
C PRO A 189 7.91 -1.17 6.53
N GLN A 190 7.56 0.08 6.83
CA GLN A 190 7.04 1.03 5.86
C GLN A 190 7.62 2.42 6.06
N VAL A 191 7.70 3.18 4.97
CA VAL A 191 8.12 4.59 4.97
C VAL A 191 7.22 5.38 4.03
N THR A 192 6.87 6.60 4.43
CA THR A 192 6.14 7.54 3.58
C THR A 192 7.05 8.67 3.13
N VAL A 193 6.87 9.12 1.89
CA VAL A 193 7.61 10.24 1.31
C VAL A 193 6.61 11.18 0.66
N GLY A 194 6.74 12.48 0.91
CA GLY A 194 5.89 13.48 0.29
C GLY A 194 6.09 13.54 -1.23
N GLN A 195 5.09 14.08 -1.92
CA GLN A 195 5.18 14.31 -3.36
C GLN A 195 6.31 15.30 -3.68
N ARG A 196 7.02 15.04 -4.78
CA ARG A 196 8.00 15.97 -5.33
C ARG A 196 7.33 16.91 -6.32
N ALA A 197 7.80 18.15 -6.39
CA ALA A 197 7.41 19.05 -7.48
C ALA A 197 7.97 18.59 -8.84
N GLY A 198 7.09 18.40 -9.81
CA GLY A 198 7.42 18.04 -11.20
C GLY A 198 7.88 16.59 -11.40
N CYS A 199 8.26 16.26 -12.63
CA CYS A 199 8.72 14.93 -13.01
C CYS A 199 10.19 14.74 -12.61
N GLY A 200 10.45 13.94 -11.58
CA GLY A 200 11.81 13.57 -11.22
C GLY A 200 11.86 12.34 -10.33
N GLU A 201 13.07 11.80 -10.18
CA GLU A 201 13.29 10.66 -9.31
C GLU A 201 12.97 11.01 -7.85
N VAL A 202 12.26 10.10 -7.19
CA VAL A 202 12.01 10.07 -5.75
C VAL A 202 12.79 8.91 -5.17
N THR A 203 13.24 9.05 -3.94
CA THR A 203 13.99 8.02 -3.24
C THR A 203 13.51 7.90 -1.81
N ALA A 204 13.38 6.66 -1.33
CA ALA A 204 13.08 6.34 0.06
C ALA A 204 14.05 5.29 0.58
N THR A 205 14.39 5.36 1.87
CA THR A 205 15.17 4.32 2.53
C THR A 205 14.31 3.62 3.57
N VAL A 206 14.14 2.31 3.41
CA VAL A 206 13.50 1.45 4.41
C VAL A 206 14.59 0.84 5.28
N ALA A 207 14.54 1.08 6.58
CA ALA A 207 15.50 0.56 7.56
C ALA A 207 14.88 -0.56 8.41
N GLY A 208 15.70 -1.21 9.24
CA GLY A 208 15.23 -2.26 10.16
C GLY A 208 14.90 -3.58 9.45
N LEU A 209 15.50 -3.81 8.28
CA LEU A 209 15.32 -5.04 7.52
C LEU A 209 16.25 -6.15 8.04
N THR A 210 15.77 -7.39 8.05
CA THR A 210 16.57 -8.54 8.46
C THR A 210 17.57 -8.90 7.36
N ARG A 211 18.85 -9.02 7.72
CA ARG A 211 19.91 -9.39 6.76
C ARG A 211 19.71 -10.81 6.25
N GLY A 212 20.02 -11.03 4.96
CA GLY A 212 19.88 -12.32 4.29
C GLY A 212 18.44 -12.69 3.92
N VAL A 213 17.45 -11.88 4.28
CA VAL A 213 16.04 -12.14 3.97
C VAL A 213 15.66 -11.49 2.64
N PRO A 214 14.96 -12.21 1.74
CA PRO A 214 14.39 -11.61 0.54
C PRO A 214 13.14 -10.77 0.87
N TYR A 215 13.12 -9.54 0.38
CA TYR A 215 11.99 -8.61 0.49
C TYR A 215 11.45 -8.23 -0.89
N VAL A 216 10.13 -8.04 -0.98
CA VAL A 216 9.47 -7.38 -2.11
C VAL A 216 9.01 -6.01 -1.64
N PHE A 217 9.36 -4.96 -2.39
CA PHE A 217 9.02 -3.58 -2.03
C PHE A 217 7.79 -3.16 -2.80
N TRP A 218 6.68 -2.91 -2.09
CA TRP A 218 5.45 -2.38 -2.65
C TRP A 218 5.53 -0.86 -2.68
N LEU A 219 5.10 -0.28 -3.79
CA LEU A 219 5.00 1.16 -3.98
C LEU A 219 3.52 1.54 -4.12
N GLU A 220 3.08 2.45 -3.27
CA GLU A 220 1.72 2.96 -3.24
C GLU A 220 1.75 4.49 -3.40
N GLU A 221 0.81 5.02 -4.17
CA GLU A 221 0.54 6.47 -4.25
C GLU A 221 -0.50 6.84 -3.19
N ALA A 222 -0.25 7.92 -2.47
CA ALA A 222 -1.24 8.55 -1.60
C ALA A 222 -2.07 9.53 -2.45
N LEU A 223 -3.30 9.14 -2.81
CA LEU A 223 -4.22 9.92 -3.62
C LEU A 223 -5.22 10.65 -2.73
N LEU A 224 -5.34 11.96 -2.91
CA LEU A 224 -6.43 12.72 -2.30
C LEU A 224 -7.68 12.60 -3.18
N ASP A 225 -8.72 12.00 -2.63
CA ASP A 225 -10.06 12.04 -3.20
C ASP A 225 -10.59 13.47 -3.10
N ASP A 226 -10.93 14.08 -4.24
CA ASP A 226 -11.39 15.47 -4.32
C ASP A 226 -12.81 15.67 -3.79
N THR A 227 -13.60 14.60 -3.74
CA THR A 227 -14.99 14.59 -3.33
C THR A 227 -15.10 14.34 -1.84
N THR A 228 -14.34 13.38 -1.30
CA THR A 228 -14.38 13.00 0.11
C THR A 228 -13.32 13.70 0.96
N GLY A 229 -12.24 14.21 0.35
CA GLY A 229 -11.09 14.77 1.04
C GLY A 229 -10.25 13.71 1.78
N VAL A 230 -10.50 12.42 1.55
CA VAL A 230 -9.78 11.32 2.18
C VAL A 230 -8.56 10.96 1.35
N THR A 231 -7.45 10.65 2.03
CA THR A 231 -6.27 10.09 1.37
C THR A 231 -6.39 8.58 1.29
N GLU A 232 -6.43 8.07 0.06
CA GLU A 232 -6.39 6.65 -0.25
C GLU A 232 -5.00 6.23 -0.70
N TYR A 233 -4.63 4.98 -0.45
CA TYR A 233 -3.37 4.42 -0.91
C TYR A 233 -3.65 3.41 -2.01
N VAL A 234 -3.14 3.69 -3.21
CA VAL A 234 -3.30 2.82 -4.37
C VAL A 234 -1.95 2.22 -4.72
N GLN A 235 -1.89 0.89 -4.74
CA GLN A 235 -0.68 0.19 -5.16
C GLN A 235 -0.44 0.44 -6.65
N VAL A 236 0.73 1.02 -6.95
CA VAL A 236 1.15 1.34 -8.32
C VAL A 236 2.37 0.57 -8.76
N GLY A 237 3.03 -0.19 -7.89
CA GLY A 237 4.24 -0.90 -8.26
C GLY A 237 4.71 -1.91 -7.24
N TRP A 238 5.61 -2.79 -7.69
CA TRP A 238 6.36 -3.69 -6.83
C TRP A 238 7.69 -4.07 -7.46
N SER A 239 8.70 -4.37 -6.64
CA SER A 239 10.00 -4.87 -7.09
C SER A 239 9.97 -6.39 -7.32
N SER A 240 10.99 -6.92 -7.99
CA SER A 240 11.37 -8.33 -7.79
C SER A 240 11.88 -8.53 -6.34
N PRO A 241 11.92 -9.77 -5.82
CA PRO A 241 12.54 -10.02 -4.52
C PRO A 241 14.01 -9.58 -4.49
N VAL A 242 14.41 -8.89 -3.42
CA VAL A 242 15.79 -8.43 -3.20
C VAL A 242 16.27 -8.93 -1.83
N VAL A 243 17.43 -9.58 -1.82
CA VAL A 243 18.08 -10.03 -0.59
C VAL A 243 18.81 -8.85 0.07
N VAL A 244 18.48 -8.55 1.32
CA VAL A 244 19.10 -7.46 2.08
C VAL A 244 20.45 -7.90 2.66
N GLY A 245 21.45 -7.02 2.62
CA GLY A 245 22.82 -7.27 3.10
C GLY A 245 23.05 -6.97 4.58
#